data_AF-A0A671L4G0-F1
#
_entry.id   AF-A0A671L4G0-F1
#
_cell.length_a   1.000
_cell.length_b   1.000
_cell.length_c   1.000
_cell.angle_alpha   90.00
_cell.angle_beta   90.00
_cell.angle_gamma   90.00
#
_symmetry.space_group_name_H-M   'P 1'
#
loop_
_entity.id
_entity.type
_entity.pdbx_description
1 polymer ?
#
loop_
_entity_poly.entity_id
_entity_poly.type
_entity_poly.pdbx_seq_one_letter_code
_entity_poly.pdbx_strand_id
1 'polypeptide(L)'
;GVKLLPSHSSASCSGSPAPAHLDDDGLPVAVDAVQQRLRQIEASYKQEVEVLRRQVRQLQLKLESKHLTSLFLDAQVTRWVPDHMASHCFNCDCEFWIAKRRHHCRNCGNVFCKDCCHLKLPIPDQQLYDPVLVCNTCFDLLLESRTRELRSQQLKKAIATASS
;
A
#
# COMPACT_ATOMS: atom_id res chain seq x y z
N GLY A 1 -47.91 10.87 71.53
CA GLY A 1 -48.22 12.29 71.82
C GLY A 1 -47.14 13.16 71.22
N VAL A 2 -47.53 14.17 70.46
CA VAL A 2 -46.62 15.12 69.79
C VAL A 2 -46.11 16.17 70.80
N LYS A 3 -44.81 16.50 70.75
CA LYS A 3 -44.19 17.80 71.09
C LYS A 3 -42.69 17.72 70.71
N LEU A 4 -42.28 18.30 69.58
CA LEU A 4 -41.78 19.67 69.34
C LEU A 4 -40.32 19.92 69.80
N LEU A 5 -39.49 20.29 68.81
CA LEU A 5 -38.06 20.68 68.78
C LEU A 5 -37.76 21.95 69.61
N PRO A 6 -36.48 22.27 69.93
CA PRO A 6 -35.56 23.05 69.06
C PRO A 6 -34.06 22.61 69.24
N SER A 7 -33.00 23.02 68.53
CA SER A 7 -32.70 23.92 67.41
C SER A 7 -31.19 23.80 67.11
N HIS A 8 -30.82 23.97 65.83
CA HIS A 8 -29.56 24.45 65.23
C HIS A 8 -28.19 23.98 65.74
N SER A 9 -27.42 23.34 64.84
CA SER A 9 -26.15 23.84 64.29
C SER A 9 -25.59 22.83 63.28
N SER A 10 -25.57 23.17 61.99
CA SER A 10 -24.82 22.39 60.98
C SER A 10 -23.77 23.29 60.35
N ALA A 11 -22.53 22.86 60.56
CA ALA A 11 -21.30 23.53 60.19
C ALA A 11 -21.18 23.75 58.68
N SER A 12 -20.57 24.89 58.38
CA SER A 12 -19.99 25.30 57.11
C SER A 12 -19.00 24.25 56.57
N CYS A 13 -19.25 23.83 55.33
CA CYS A 13 -18.30 23.11 54.49
C CYS A 13 -18.17 23.90 53.19
N SER A 14 -17.05 24.61 53.07
CA SER A 14 -16.63 25.39 51.91
C SER A 14 -16.17 24.47 50.78
N GLY A 15 -16.98 24.34 49.74
CA GLY A 15 -16.57 23.81 48.44
C GLY A 15 -16.51 24.93 47.42
N SER A 16 -15.31 25.43 47.11
CA SER A 16 -15.11 26.40 46.02
C SER A 16 -15.48 25.75 44.68
N PRO A 17 -16.26 26.40 43.79
CA PRO A 17 -16.43 25.93 42.43
C PRO A 17 -15.13 26.19 41.65
N ALA A 18 -14.66 25.18 40.90
CA ALA A 18 -13.52 25.32 40.01
C ALA A 18 -13.74 26.46 38.99
N PRO A 19 -12.68 27.19 38.57
CA PRO A 19 -12.85 28.37 37.74
C PRO A 19 -13.37 27.98 36.36
N ALA A 20 -14.54 28.54 35.99
CA ALA A 20 -15.11 28.41 34.67
C ALA A 20 -14.18 29.12 33.66
N HIS A 21 -13.83 28.42 32.58
CA HIS A 21 -13.08 29.00 31.46
C HIS A 21 -13.99 30.00 30.74
N LEU A 22 -13.66 31.29 30.83
CA LEU A 22 -14.41 32.39 30.23
C LEU A 22 -14.03 32.54 28.74
N ASP A 23 -14.98 32.92 27.89
CA ASP A 23 -14.75 33.31 26.49
C ASP A 23 -14.27 34.77 26.37
N ASP A 24 -14.00 35.25 25.14
CA ASP A 24 -13.48 36.60 24.85
C ASP A 24 -14.42 37.72 25.36
N ASP A 25 -15.72 37.41 25.49
CA ASP A 25 -16.76 38.29 26.04
C ASP A 25 -16.92 38.18 27.57
N GLY A 26 -16.14 37.31 28.24
CA GLY A 26 -16.13 37.19 29.70
C GLY A 26 -17.32 36.45 30.31
N LEU A 27 -18.07 35.66 29.53
CA LEU A 27 -19.16 34.84 30.03
C LEU A 27 -18.68 33.44 30.48
N PRO A 28 -19.32 32.83 31.50
CA PRO A 28 -19.06 31.44 31.83
C PRO A 28 -19.54 30.56 30.66
N VAL A 29 -18.60 29.99 29.90
CA VAL A 29 -18.94 28.97 28.92
C VAL A 29 -19.37 27.74 29.71
N ALA A 30 -20.69 27.54 29.87
CA ALA A 30 -21.22 26.32 30.42
C ALA A 30 -20.72 25.17 29.54
N VAL A 31 -19.87 24.31 30.10
CA VAL A 31 -19.48 23.08 29.43
C VAL A 31 -20.66 22.13 29.53
N ASP A 32 -21.70 22.40 28.74
CA ASP A 32 -22.84 21.50 28.65
C ASP A 32 -22.38 20.19 27.99
N ALA A 33 -23.01 19.09 28.39
CA ALA A 33 -22.70 17.75 27.92
C ALA A 33 -22.75 17.65 26.38
N VAL A 34 -23.49 18.53 25.72
CA VAL A 34 -23.55 18.67 24.26
C VAL A 34 -22.21 19.17 23.69
N GLN A 35 -21.64 20.25 24.21
CA GLN A 35 -20.35 20.80 23.77
C GLN A 35 -19.18 19.85 24.08
N GLN A 36 -19.27 19.08 25.17
CA GLN A 36 -18.28 18.04 25.46
C GLN A 36 -18.35 16.90 24.44
N ARG A 37 -19.55 16.42 24.10
CA ARG A 37 -19.73 15.39 23.06
C ARG A 37 -19.26 15.86 21.69
N LEU A 38 -19.58 17.09 21.29
CA LEU A 38 -19.12 17.65 20.01
C LEU A 38 -17.59 17.67 19.92
N ARG A 39 -16.91 18.15 20.97
CA ARG A 39 -15.44 18.13 21.01
C ARG A 39 -14.86 16.71 20.96
N GLN A 40 -15.51 15.74 21.62
CA GLN A 40 -15.08 14.35 21.57
C GLN A 40 -15.26 13.74 20.17
N ILE A 41 -16.37 14.05 19.50
CA ILE A 41 -16.64 13.63 18.12
C ILE A 41 -15.60 14.27 17.17
N GLU A 42 -15.37 15.57 17.28
CA GLU A 42 -14.34 16.27 16.50
C GLU A 42 -12.94 15.70 16.73
N ALA A 43 -12.59 15.38 17.98
CA ALA A 43 -11.31 14.75 18.31
C ALA A 43 -11.18 13.37 17.67
N SER A 44 -12.24 12.56 17.74
CA SER A 44 -12.29 11.23 17.11
C SER A 44 -12.11 11.33 15.59
N TYR A 45 -12.85 12.22 14.92
CA TYR A 45 -12.71 12.41 13.47
C TYR A 45 -11.34 12.96 13.09
N LYS A 46 -10.78 13.90 13.85
CA LYS A 46 -9.41 14.41 13.62
C LYS A 46 -8.40 13.27 13.70
N GLN A 47 -8.51 12.40 14.69
CA GLN A 47 -7.64 11.24 14.83
C GLN A 47 -7.78 10.26 13.65
N GLU A 48 -9.01 9.99 13.21
CA GLU A 48 -9.27 9.12 12.05
C GLU A 48 -8.68 9.71 10.76
N VAL A 49 -8.88 11.00 10.52
CA VAL A 49 -8.29 11.72 9.39
C VAL A 49 -6.77 11.65 9.42
N GLU A 50 -6.15 11.76 10.59
CA GLU A 50 -4.69 11.60 10.72
C GLU A 50 -4.23 10.18 10.39
N VAL A 51 -4.95 9.16 10.82
CA VAL A 51 -4.66 7.76 10.48
C VAL A 51 -4.77 7.54 8.98
N LEU A 52 -5.86 7.99 8.35
CA LEU A 52 -6.05 7.88 6.90
C LEU A 52 -4.96 8.61 6.13
N ARG A 53 -4.58 9.82 6.55
CA ARG A 53 -3.46 10.57 5.95
C ARG A 53 -2.15 9.79 6.05
N ARG A 54 -1.87 9.12 7.17
CA ARG A 54 -0.68 8.26 7.33
C ARG A 54 -0.73 7.06 6.39
N GLN A 55 -1.88 6.40 6.28
CA GLN A 55 -2.07 5.26 5.39
C GLN A 55 -1.89 5.66 3.92
N VAL A 56 -2.47 6.78 3.49
CA VAL A 56 -2.31 7.32 2.12
C VAL A 56 -0.83 7.58 1.84
N ARG A 57 -0.11 8.26 2.74
CA ARG A 57 1.33 8.49 2.57
C ARG A 57 2.12 7.18 2.47
N GLN A 58 1.81 6.19 3.31
CA GLN A 58 2.47 4.89 3.24
C GLN A 58 2.20 4.17 1.91
N LEU A 59 0.98 4.24 1.40
CA LEU A 59 0.61 3.67 0.11
C LEU A 59 1.30 4.39 -1.05
N GLN A 60 1.41 5.72 -0.99
CA GLN A 60 2.16 6.52 -1.97
C GLN A 60 3.63 6.08 -2.02
N LEU A 61 4.30 6.00 -0.88
CA LEU A 61 5.70 5.53 -0.82
C LEU A 61 5.86 4.10 -1.36
N LYS A 62 4.93 3.20 -1.05
CA LYS A 62 4.93 1.83 -1.61
C LYS A 62 4.73 1.81 -3.12
N LEU A 63 3.87 2.68 -3.65
CA LEU A 63 3.64 2.79 -5.08
C LEU A 63 4.85 3.37 -5.80
N GLU A 64 5.45 4.42 -5.25
CA GLU A 64 6.69 5.04 -5.76
C GLU A 64 7.85 4.03 -5.77
N SER A 65 8.03 3.27 -4.69
CA SER A 65 9.04 2.21 -4.63
C SER A 65 8.81 1.15 -5.72
N LYS A 66 7.57 0.69 -5.91
CA LYS A 66 7.23 -0.24 -6.99
C LYS A 66 7.45 0.36 -8.37
N HIS A 67 7.15 1.65 -8.55
CA HIS A 67 7.34 2.34 -9.83
C HIS A 67 8.83 2.47 -10.13
N LEU A 68 9.69 2.78 -9.15
CA LEU A 68 11.15 2.78 -9.33
C LEU A 68 11.68 1.38 -9.69
N THR A 69 11.15 0.32 -9.07
CA THR A 69 11.50 -1.06 -9.45
C THR A 69 11.03 -1.40 -10.87
N SER A 70 9.80 -1.01 -11.23
CA SER A 70 9.28 -1.19 -12.60
C SER A 70 10.12 -0.42 -13.61
N LEU A 71 10.37 0.87 -13.38
CA LEU A 71 11.18 1.71 -14.25
C LEU A 71 12.62 1.18 -14.39
N PHE A 72 13.19 0.55 -13.37
CA PHE A 72 14.49 -0.12 -13.48
C PHE A 72 14.43 -1.38 -14.36
N LEU A 73 13.29 -2.07 -14.39
CA LEU A 73 13.05 -3.20 -15.28
C LEU A 73 12.66 -2.74 -16.70
N ASP A 74 11.94 -1.64 -16.83
CA ASP A 74 11.47 -1.05 -18.09
C ASP A 74 12.59 -0.28 -18.80
N ALA A 75 13.46 0.43 -18.06
CA ALA A 75 14.66 1.07 -18.60
C ALA A 75 15.73 0.05 -19.03
N GLN A 76 15.59 -1.21 -18.61
CA GLN A 76 16.25 -2.35 -19.23
C GLN A 76 15.47 -2.83 -20.46
N VAL A 77 15.00 -1.91 -21.31
CA VAL A 77 14.71 -2.23 -22.71
C VAL A 77 15.89 -3.06 -23.21
N THR A 78 15.53 -4.28 -23.58
CA THR A 78 16.34 -5.47 -23.63
C THR A 78 17.66 -5.25 -24.37
N ARG A 79 18.77 -4.97 -23.65
CA ARG A 79 20.10 -5.14 -24.26
C ARG A 79 20.26 -6.63 -24.53
N TRP A 80 19.98 -7.04 -25.76
CA TRP A 80 20.19 -8.41 -26.20
C TRP A 80 21.68 -8.73 -26.07
N VAL A 81 22.02 -9.58 -25.11
CA VAL A 81 23.42 -9.89 -24.83
C VAL A 81 23.97 -10.77 -25.96
N PRO A 82 25.03 -10.33 -26.68
CA PRO A 82 25.66 -11.15 -27.70
C PRO A 82 26.24 -12.45 -27.13
N ASP A 83 26.13 -13.55 -27.86
CA ASP A 83 26.57 -14.87 -27.39
C ASP A 83 28.03 -14.92 -26.93
N HIS A 84 28.92 -14.22 -27.63
CA HIS A 84 30.35 -14.17 -27.30
C HIS A 84 30.64 -13.45 -25.98
N MET A 85 29.71 -12.62 -25.49
CA MET A 85 29.83 -11.94 -24.19
C MET A 85 29.27 -12.79 -23.04
N ALA A 86 28.56 -13.89 -23.34
CA ALA A 86 27.97 -14.78 -22.35
C ALA A 86 28.80 -16.08 -22.23
N SER A 87 29.69 -16.12 -21.24
CA SER A 87 30.46 -17.33 -20.89
C SER A 87 29.69 -18.28 -19.99
N HIS A 88 28.75 -17.77 -19.18
CA HIS A 88 27.99 -18.55 -18.19
C HIS A 88 26.49 -18.24 -18.26
N CYS A 89 25.67 -19.19 -17.81
CA CYS A 89 24.24 -18.97 -17.63
C CYS A 89 23.99 -17.84 -16.63
N PHE A 90 23.20 -16.84 -17.00
CA PHE A 90 22.93 -15.67 -16.16
C PHE A 90 22.24 -16.01 -14.82
N ASN A 91 21.59 -17.17 -14.69
CA ASN A 91 20.91 -17.58 -13.46
C ASN A 91 21.73 -18.55 -12.60
N CYS A 92 22.17 -19.68 -13.18
CA CYS A 92 22.84 -20.74 -12.42
C CYS A 92 24.36 -20.74 -12.55
N ASP A 93 24.92 -19.77 -13.27
CA ASP A 93 26.35 -19.59 -13.50
C ASP A 93 27.08 -20.80 -14.10
N CYS A 94 26.35 -21.73 -14.71
CA CYS A 94 26.99 -22.87 -15.37
C CYS A 94 27.67 -22.43 -16.68
N GLU A 95 28.89 -22.88 -16.91
CA GLU A 95 29.67 -22.51 -18.10
C GLU A 95 29.02 -23.04 -19.38
N PHE A 96 29.04 -22.22 -20.42
CA PHE A 96 28.70 -22.61 -21.79
C PHE A 96 29.91 -23.20 -22.49
N TRP A 97 29.68 -24.29 -23.20
CA TRP A 97 30.66 -25.02 -24.01
C TRP A 97 29.96 -25.54 -25.27
N ILE A 98 30.70 -26.13 -26.20
CA ILE A 98 30.20 -26.53 -27.53
C ILE A 98 28.88 -27.33 -27.47
N ALA A 99 28.71 -28.19 -26.46
CA ALA A 99 27.50 -29.00 -26.30
C ALA A 99 26.35 -28.29 -25.54
N LYS A 100 26.63 -27.27 -24.71
CA LYS A 100 25.59 -26.53 -23.95
C LYS A 100 25.24 -25.25 -24.69
N ARG A 101 24.12 -25.30 -25.42
CA ARG A 101 23.63 -24.17 -26.20
C ARG A 101 23.15 -23.03 -25.29
N ARG A 102 23.28 -21.81 -25.82
CA ARG A 102 22.81 -20.56 -25.24
C ARG A 102 21.34 -20.34 -25.60
N HIS A 103 20.58 -19.81 -24.65
CA HIS A 103 19.16 -19.48 -24.81
C HIS A 103 18.87 -18.08 -24.29
N HIS A 104 18.37 -17.19 -25.14
CA HIS A 104 18.00 -15.84 -24.72
C HIS A 104 16.58 -15.76 -24.19
N CYS A 105 16.41 -15.06 -23.08
CA CYS A 105 15.09 -14.62 -22.63
C CYS A 105 14.62 -13.43 -23.48
N ARG A 106 13.45 -13.52 -24.11
CA ARG A 106 12.92 -12.42 -24.93
C ARG A 106 12.48 -11.22 -24.10
N ASN A 107 12.15 -11.43 -22.82
CA ASN A 107 11.77 -10.36 -21.91
C ASN A 107 12.96 -9.53 -21.40
N CYS A 108 14.04 -10.19 -20.93
CA CYS A 108 15.18 -9.50 -20.28
C CYS A 108 16.50 -9.54 -21.06
N GLY A 109 16.60 -10.31 -22.15
CA GLY A 109 17.74 -10.25 -23.09
C GLY A 109 19.01 -10.98 -22.66
N ASN A 110 19.07 -11.43 -21.41
CA ASN A 110 20.17 -12.23 -20.87
C ASN A 110 20.19 -13.64 -21.46
N VAL A 111 21.33 -14.31 -21.31
CA VAL A 111 21.62 -15.64 -21.86
C VAL A 111 21.59 -16.71 -20.76
N PHE A 112 20.91 -17.81 -21.03
CA PHE A 112 20.64 -18.88 -20.08
C PHE A 112 20.93 -20.26 -20.68
N CYS A 113 21.11 -21.25 -19.82
CA CYS A 113 21.02 -22.66 -20.21
C CYS A 113 19.55 -23.08 -20.41
N LYS A 114 19.34 -24.26 -20.98
CA LYS A 114 18.00 -24.82 -21.24
C LYS A 114 17.14 -24.83 -19.97
N ASP A 115 17.69 -25.30 -18.84
CA ASP A 115 16.92 -25.47 -17.60
C ASP A 115 16.48 -24.13 -16.99
N CYS A 116 17.24 -23.06 -17.24
CA CYS A 116 16.91 -21.72 -16.77
C CYS A 116 16.06 -20.91 -17.77
N CYS A 117 15.95 -21.35 -19.03
CA CYS A 117 15.14 -20.71 -20.07
C CYS A 117 14.60 -21.75 -21.07
N HIS A 118 13.46 -22.36 -20.71
CA HIS A 118 12.75 -23.34 -21.53
C HIS A 118 11.25 -23.03 -21.65
N LEU A 119 10.72 -22.15 -20.80
CA LEU A 119 9.32 -21.80 -20.76
C LEU A 119 8.99 -20.77 -21.83
N LYS A 120 7.77 -20.82 -22.36
CA LYS A 120 7.28 -19.91 -23.37
C LYS A 120 5.96 -19.27 -22.96
N LEU A 121 5.84 -17.96 -23.20
CA LEU A 121 4.59 -17.22 -23.03
C LEU A 121 4.57 -15.97 -23.92
N PRO A 122 3.40 -15.44 -24.28
CA PRO A 122 3.31 -14.22 -25.07
C PRO A 122 3.60 -12.99 -24.20
N ILE A 123 4.25 -11.97 -24.78
CA ILE A 123 4.60 -10.69 -24.14
C ILE A 123 3.91 -9.54 -24.93
N PRO A 124 2.59 -9.31 -24.73
CA PRO A 124 1.84 -8.32 -25.51
C PRO A 124 2.37 -6.89 -25.39
N ASP A 125 2.89 -6.51 -24.21
CA ASP A 125 3.45 -5.17 -23.97
C ASP A 125 4.68 -4.87 -24.85
N GLN A 126 5.35 -5.92 -25.34
CA GLN A 126 6.46 -5.86 -26.30
C GLN A 126 6.04 -6.25 -27.73
N GLN A 127 4.73 -6.33 -28.01
CA GLN A 127 4.16 -6.76 -29.29
C GLN A 127 4.57 -8.19 -29.72
N LEU A 128 4.92 -9.05 -28.76
CA LEU A 128 5.24 -10.46 -28.99
C LEU A 128 4.02 -11.32 -28.64
N TYR A 129 3.09 -11.45 -29.58
CA TYR A 129 1.82 -12.15 -29.36
C TYR A 129 1.91 -13.67 -29.38
N ASP A 130 2.91 -14.23 -30.06
CA ASP A 130 3.20 -15.65 -30.03
C ASP A 130 4.00 -16.04 -28.78
N PRO A 131 3.88 -17.27 -28.25
CA PRO A 131 4.67 -17.72 -27.11
C PRO A 131 6.18 -17.70 -27.41
N VAL A 132 6.91 -16.82 -26.73
CA VAL A 132 8.36 -16.66 -26.86
C VAL A 132 9.10 -17.19 -25.63
N LEU A 133 10.36 -17.61 -25.81
CA LEU A 133 11.20 -18.10 -24.72
C LEU A 133 11.46 -17.01 -23.67
N VAL A 134 11.26 -17.36 -22.41
CA VAL A 134 11.61 -16.51 -21.26
C VAL A 134 12.38 -17.32 -20.21
N CYS A 135 13.20 -16.65 -19.40
CA CYS A 135 13.80 -17.29 -18.24
C CYS A 135 12.75 -17.52 -17.14
N ASN A 136 13.07 -18.40 -16.19
CA ASN A 136 12.14 -18.76 -15.10
C ASN A 136 11.68 -17.52 -14.31
N THR A 137 12.59 -16.61 -13.98
CA THR A 137 12.25 -15.35 -13.27
C THR A 137 11.28 -14.48 -14.06
N CYS A 138 11.50 -14.29 -15.36
CA CYS A 138 10.59 -13.51 -16.19
C CYS A 138 9.24 -14.22 -16.37
N PHE A 139 9.23 -15.55 -16.45
CA PHE A 139 8.00 -16.33 -16.52
C PHE A 139 7.09 -16.03 -15.32
N ASP A 140 7.64 -16.13 -14.10
CA ASP A 140 6.89 -15.89 -12.86
C ASP A 140 6.40 -14.45 -12.75
N LEU A 141 7.25 -13.47 -13.06
CA LEU A 141 6.90 -12.04 -13.01
C LEU A 141 5.80 -11.67 -14.01
N LEU A 142 5.85 -12.21 -15.24
CA LEU A 142 4.86 -11.94 -16.28
C LEU A 142 3.50 -12.57 -15.93
N LEU A 143 3.50 -13.78 -15.35
CA LEU A 143 2.26 -14.42 -14.87
C LEU A 143 1.61 -13.67 -13.69
N GLU A 144 2.41 -13.24 -12.72
CA GLU A 144 1.93 -12.45 -11.58
C GLU A 144 1.37 -11.10 -12.06
N SER A 145 2.04 -10.44 -13.01
CA SER A 145 1.59 -9.17 -13.58
C SER A 145 0.24 -9.32 -14.29
N ARG A 146 0.09 -10.36 -15.13
CA ARG A 146 -1.18 -10.69 -15.78
C ARG A 146 -2.29 -10.98 -14.77
N THR A 147 -1.99 -11.75 -13.72
CA THR A 147 -2.96 -12.09 -12.68
C THR A 147 -3.44 -10.85 -11.92
N ARG A 148 -2.52 -9.94 -11.59
CA ARG A 148 -2.84 -8.66 -10.96
C ARG A 148 -3.69 -7.77 -11.85
N GLU A 149 -3.40 -7.73 -13.13
CA GLU A 149 -4.17 -6.95 -14.09
C GLU A 149 -5.61 -7.46 -14.19
N LEU A 150 -5.81 -8.77 -14.31
CA LEU A 150 -7.14 -9.37 -14.34
C LEU A 150 -7.94 -9.05 -13.07
N ARG A 151 -7.31 -9.14 -11.89
CA ARG A 151 -7.95 -8.75 -10.61
C ARG A 151 -8.31 -7.26 -10.57
N SER A 152 -7.43 -6.39 -11.07
CA SER A 152 -7.70 -4.95 -11.17
C SER A 152 -8.87 -4.65 -12.09
N GLN A 153 -8.93 -5.32 -13.25
CA GLN A 153 -10.06 -5.20 -14.19
C GLN A 153 -11.37 -5.70 -13.57
N GLN A 154 -11.35 -6.81 -12.82
CA GLN A 154 -12.52 -7.33 -12.11
C GLN A 154 -13.03 -6.33 -11.05
N LEU A 155 -12.13 -5.75 -10.26
CA LEU A 155 -12.48 -4.73 -9.26
C LEU A 155 -13.09 -3.49 -9.91
N LYS A 156 -12.47 -2.98 -10.98
CA LYS A 156 -12.98 -1.82 -11.74
C LYS A 156 -14.40 -2.08 -12.28
N LYS A 157 -14.64 -3.27 -12.82
CA LYS A 157 -15.98 -3.67 -13.30
C LYS A 157 -17.00 -3.72 -12.16
N ALA A 158 -16.65 -4.33 -11.02
CA ALA A 158 -17.55 -4.42 -9.87
C ALA A 158 -17.95 -3.03 -9.33
N ILE A 159 -17.01 -2.08 -9.25
CA ILE A 159 -17.27 -0.70 -8.82
C ILE A 159 -18.22 0.00 -9.81
N ALA A 160 -18.00 -0.15 -11.11
CA ALA A 160 -18.85 0.45 -12.14
C ALA A 160 -20.30 -0.11 -12.08
N THR A 161 -20.44 -1.43 -11.91
CA THR A 161 -21.76 -2.07 -11.73
C THR A 161 -22.45 -1.59 -10.45
N ALA A 162 -21.73 -1.41 -9.35
CA ALA A 162 -22.33 -0.94 -8.09
C ALA A 162 -22.72 0.55 -8.09
N SER A 163 -22.19 1.32 -9.05
CA SER A 163 -22.46 2.76 -9.19
C SER A 163 -23.53 3.08 -10.25
N SER A 164 -24.07 2.06 -10.92
CA SER A 164 -25.15 2.17 -11.91
C SER A 164 -26.48 1.75 -11.29
#